data_AF-A0A1H8IPS3-F1
#
_entry.id   AF-A0A1H8IPS3-F1
#
_cell.length_a   1.000
_cell.length_b   1.000
_cell.length_c   1.000
_cell.angle_alpha   90.00
_cell.angle_beta   90.00
_cell.angle_gamma   90.00
#
_symmetry.space_group_name_H-M   'P 1'
#
loop_
_entity.id
_entity.type
_entity.pdbx_description
1 polymer ?
#
loop_
_entity_poly.entity_id
_entity_poly.type
_entity_poly.pdbx_seq_one_letter_code
_entity_poly.pdbx_strand_id
1 'polypeptide(L)'
;MGFFGTYLYDGQRWTAHEDDPPPPATEPWLMVNIYDSDIATVVYQPQGRGSGVAYLGFTPRTYFEDDEASPPTDVVREAMGLADWWMWRGRGEGEVEHAVKASELLGYLAHDQDPEEIELDDEENVVDLDDADVFVEVKAARFLEALDLPIPEFFSD
;
A
#
# COMPACT_ATOMS: atom_id res chain seq x y z
N MET A 1 -2.63 20.55 -3.98
CA MET A 1 -3.74 19.80 -4.61
C MET A 1 -3.32 18.36 -4.49
N GLY A 2 -4.07 17.53 -3.75
CA GLY A 2 -3.75 16.11 -3.63
C GLY A 2 -4.21 15.31 -4.83
N PHE A 3 -3.56 14.17 -5.03
CA PHE A 3 -3.88 13.17 -6.04
C PHE A 3 -4.97 12.22 -5.51
N PHE A 4 -5.91 11.86 -6.39
CA PHE A 4 -6.96 10.91 -6.10
C PHE A 4 -7.07 9.92 -7.25
N GLY A 5 -7.17 8.64 -6.92
CA GLY A 5 -7.37 7.63 -7.95
C GLY A 5 -7.50 6.22 -7.39
N THR A 6 -8.32 5.43 -8.06
CA THR A 6 -8.51 4.00 -7.77
C THR A 6 -8.07 3.19 -8.98
N TYR A 7 -7.18 2.24 -8.77
CA TYR A 7 -6.56 1.45 -9.83
C TYR A 7 -6.63 -0.04 -9.49
N LEU A 8 -7.16 -0.86 -10.40
CA LEU A 8 -7.21 -2.31 -10.25
C LEU A 8 -6.22 -2.97 -11.19
N TYR A 9 -5.40 -3.85 -10.63
CA TYR A 9 -4.59 -4.82 -11.33
C TYR A 9 -5.29 -6.19 -11.33
N ASP A 10 -5.66 -6.66 -12.52
CA ASP A 10 -6.42 -7.91 -12.74
C ASP A 10 -5.54 -9.16 -12.90
N GLY A 11 -4.25 -9.06 -12.59
CA GLY A 11 -3.26 -10.10 -12.87
C GLY A 11 -2.50 -9.89 -14.19
N GLN A 12 -2.98 -9.00 -15.07
CA GLN A 12 -2.33 -8.70 -16.35
C GLN A 12 -2.06 -7.22 -16.54
N ARG A 13 -3.02 -6.34 -16.24
CA ARG A 13 -2.95 -4.91 -16.53
C ARG A 13 -3.63 -4.08 -15.45
N TRP A 14 -3.29 -2.80 -15.45
CA TRP A 14 -3.98 -1.80 -14.64
C TRP A 14 -5.17 -1.20 -15.37
N THR A 15 -6.21 -0.93 -14.61
CA THR A 15 -7.42 -0.22 -15.06
C THR A 15 -7.80 0.82 -14.01
N ALA A 16 -8.06 2.04 -14.45
CA ALA A 16 -8.65 3.05 -13.57
C ALA A 16 -10.10 2.70 -13.27
N HIS A 17 -10.51 2.90 -12.03
CA HIS A 17 -11.84 2.65 -11.53
C HIS A 17 -12.36 3.90 -10.82
N GLU A 18 -13.64 4.21 -11.01
CA GLU A 18 -14.29 5.37 -10.39
C GLU A 18 -15.07 5.00 -9.12
N ASP A 19 -15.33 3.70 -8.89
CA ASP A 19 -16.23 3.20 -7.84
C ASP A 19 -15.52 2.24 -6.87
N ASP A 20 -15.91 2.35 -5.59
CA ASP A 20 -15.71 1.37 -4.51
C ASP A 20 -17.11 0.75 -4.20
N PRO A 21 -17.33 -0.59 -4.27
CA PRO A 21 -16.39 -1.69 -4.13
C PRO A 21 -15.67 -2.15 -5.41
N PRO A 22 -14.58 -2.94 -5.28
CA PRO A 22 -13.89 -3.56 -6.41
C PRO A 22 -14.85 -4.33 -7.33
N PRO A 23 -14.68 -4.26 -8.66
CA PRO A 23 -15.44 -5.11 -9.55
C PRO A 23 -15.12 -6.59 -9.28
N PRO A 24 -16.02 -7.52 -9.64
CA PRO A 24 -15.72 -8.94 -9.58
C PRO A 24 -14.56 -9.25 -10.54
N ALA A 25 -13.36 -9.45 -9.99
CA ALA A 25 -12.14 -9.81 -10.69
C ALA A 25 -11.75 -11.26 -10.40
N THR A 26 -11.10 -11.91 -11.37
CA THR A 26 -10.55 -13.26 -11.14
C THR A 26 -9.29 -13.12 -10.31
N GLU A 27 -9.21 -13.86 -9.20
CA GLU A 27 -8.01 -13.91 -8.36
C GLU A 27 -6.81 -14.53 -9.12
N PRO A 28 -5.57 -14.09 -8.85
CA PRO A 28 -5.20 -13.02 -7.92
C PRO A 28 -5.32 -11.61 -8.52
N TRP A 29 -5.87 -10.67 -7.75
CA TRP A 29 -6.00 -9.25 -8.12
C TRP A 29 -5.55 -8.33 -6.97
N LEU A 30 -5.20 -7.09 -7.31
CA LEU A 30 -4.80 -6.06 -6.35
C LEU A 30 -5.36 -4.69 -6.77
N MET A 31 -5.88 -3.92 -5.84
CA MET A 31 -6.40 -2.57 -6.02
C MET A 31 -5.61 -1.59 -5.17
N VAL A 32 -5.32 -0.40 -5.72
CA VAL A 32 -4.72 0.73 -5.02
C VAL A 32 -5.69 1.90 -5.08
N ASN A 33 -6.07 2.43 -3.92
CA ASN A 33 -6.87 3.65 -3.76
C ASN A 33 -6.01 4.73 -3.14
N ILE A 34 -5.88 5.89 -3.75
CA ILE A 34 -5.12 7.03 -3.20
C ILE A 34 -6.06 8.18 -2.90
N TYR A 35 -5.86 8.78 -1.73
CA TYR A 35 -6.62 9.91 -1.22
C TYR A 35 -5.67 11.02 -0.77
N ASP A 36 -5.87 12.20 -1.36
CA ASP A 36 -5.20 13.47 -1.05
C ASP A 36 -3.66 13.44 -1.06
N SER A 37 -3.05 12.51 -1.80
CA SER A 37 -1.60 12.22 -1.79
C SER A 37 -1.00 11.79 -0.43
N ASP A 38 -1.81 11.58 0.61
CA ASP A 38 -1.34 11.26 1.96
C ASP A 38 -1.65 9.82 2.39
N ILE A 39 -2.75 9.26 1.88
CA ILE A 39 -3.20 7.91 2.21
C ILE A 39 -3.30 7.09 0.93
N ALA A 40 -2.73 5.89 0.94
CA ALA A 40 -3.09 4.85 -0.02
C ALA A 40 -3.59 3.59 0.68
N THR A 41 -4.69 3.03 0.17
CA THR A 41 -5.19 1.70 0.57
C THR A 41 -4.88 0.70 -0.52
N VAL A 42 -4.23 -0.40 -0.14
CA VAL A 42 -3.94 -1.55 -0.99
C VAL A 42 -4.89 -2.68 -0.59
N VAL A 43 -5.81 -3.05 -1.48
CA VAL A 43 -6.73 -4.17 -1.29
C VAL A 43 -6.33 -5.32 -2.21
N TYR A 44 -6.19 -6.54 -1.70
CA TYR A 44 -5.68 -7.65 -2.49
C TYR A 44 -6.44 -8.95 -2.21
N GLN A 45 -6.59 -9.77 -3.24
CA GLN A 45 -7.14 -11.12 -3.14
C GLN A 45 -6.32 -12.11 -3.97
N PRO A 46 -6.13 -13.35 -3.50
CA PRO A 46 -6.57 -13.82 -2.18
C PRO A 46 -5.76 -13.15 -1.06
N GLN A 47 -6.33 -13.08 0.16
CA GLN A 47 -5.73 -12.33 1.27
C GLN A 47 -4.55 -13.02 1.99
N GLY A 48 -4.35 -14.31 1.77
CA GLY A 48 -3.27 -15.06 2.45
C GLY A 48 -3.41 -15.04 3.97
N ARG A 49 -2.28 -14.87 4.66
CA ARG A 49 -2.20 -14.67 6.12
C ARG A 49 -2.71 -13.29 6.56
N GLY A 50 -2.79 -12.31 5.65
CA GLY A 50 -3.24 -10.95 5.91
C GLY A 50 -4.76 -10.82 6.05
N SER A 51 -5.23 -9.60 6.26
CA SER A 51 -6.65 -9.24 6.18
C SER A 51 -7.11 -9.00 4.74
N GLY A 52 -6.18 -8.81 3.81
CA GLY A 52 -6.46 -8.41 2.42
C GLY A 52 -6.46 -6.90 2.23
N VAL A 53 -6.09 -6.13 3.27
CA VAL A 53 -5.99 -4.67 3.23
C VAL A 53 -4.68 -4.23 3.89
N ALA A 54 -3.92 -3.38 3.22
CA ALA A 54 -2.74 -2.71 3.76
C ALA A 54 -2.80 -1.22 3.42
N TYR A 55 -2.05 -0.39 4.15
CA TYR A 55 -2.00 1.06 3.94
C TYR A 55 -0.58 1.52 3.64
N LEU A 56 -0.44 2.58 2.85
CA LEU A 56 0.81 3.30 2.60
C LEU A 56 0.61 4.79 2.94
N GLY A 57 1.67 5.47 3.36
CA GLY A 57 1.57 6.85 3.85
C GLY A 57 1.03 6.84 5.29
N PHE A 58 -0.15 7.44 5.50
CA PHE A 58 -0.87 7.34 6.76
C PHE A 58 -1.93 6.23 6.75
N THR A 59 -2.23 5.67 7.93
CA THR A 59 -3.45 4.86 8.10
C THR A 59 -4.67 5.79 8.22
N PRO A 60 -5.90 5.32 7.92
CA PRO A 60 -7.10 6.11 8.15
C PRO A 60 -7.25 6.59 9.61
N ARG A 61 -6.88 5.74 10.59
CA ARG A 61 -6.91 6.11 12.02
C ARG A 61 -6.01 7.29 12.32
N THR A 62 -4.78 7.27 11.82
CA THR A 62 -3.80 8.33 12.05
C THR A 62 -4.19 9.60 11.29
N TYR A 63 -4.58 9.49 10.02
CA TYR A 63 -4.90 10.68 9.19
C TYR A 63 -6.17 11.41 9.65
N PHE A 64 -7.22 10.68 10.02
CA PHE A 64 -8.47 11.28 10.50
C PHE A 64 -8.48 11.53 12.01
N GLU A 65 -7.42 11.14 12.73
CA GLU A 65 -7.34 11.12 14.19
C GLU A 65 -8.56 10.41 14.83
N ASP A 66 -9.02 9.33 14.18
CA ASP A 66 -10.25 8.62 14.53
C ASP A 66 -10.03 7.11 14.55
N ASP A 67 -10.05 6.52 15.76
CA ASP A 67 -9.94 5.09 15.99
C ASP A 67 -11.08 4.26 15.36
N GLU A 68 -12.19 4.86 14.93
CA GLU A 68 -13.26 4.15 14.24
C GLU A 68 -13.12 4.20 12.71
N ALA A 69 -12.14 4.93 12.16
CA ALA A 69 -11.94 5.09 10.72
C ALA A 69 -11.55 3.78 10.00
N SER A 70 -10.89 2.85 10.69
CA SER A 70 -10.56 1.52 10.17
C SER A 70 -10.28 0.52 11.32
N PRO A 71 -10.22 -0.80 11.08
CA PRO A 71 -9.66 -1.74 12.05
C PRO A 71 -8.18 -1.45 12.34
N PRO A 72 -7.65 -1.78 13.53
CA PRO A 72 -6.23 -1.61 13.83
C PRO A 72 -5.34 -2.39 12.86
N THR A 73 -4.21 -1.80 12.50
CA THR A 73 -3.25 -2.39 11.56
C THR A 73 -2.32 -3.39 12.24
N ASP A 74 -2.13 -4.55 11.59
CA ASP A 74 -1.08 -5.53 11.92
C ASP A 74 -0.12 -5.62 10.73
N VAL A 75 0.79 -4.65 10.63
CA VAL A 75 1.67 -4.48 9.46
C VAL A 75 2.52 -5.71 9.17
N VAL A 76 2.92 -6.46 10.21
CA VAL A 76 3.68 -7.71 10.04
C VAL A 76 2.81 -8.76 9.35
N ARG A 77 1.57 -8.90 9.81
CA ARG A 77 0.62 -9.84 9.22
C ARG A 77 0.21 -9.44 7.80
N GLU A 78 0.03 -8.15 7.53
CA GLU A 78 -0.31 -7.67 6.19
C GLU A 78 0.85 -7.84 5.21
N ALA A 79 2.09 -7.59 5.63
CA ALA A 79 3.26 -7.86 4.82
C ALA A 79 3.39 -9.36 4.47
N MET A 80 3.06 -10.26 5.41
CA MET A 80 3.00 -11.70 5.13
C MET A 80 1.89 -12.06 4.13
N GLY A 81 0.71 -11.44 4.25
CA GLY A 81 -0.40 -11.65 3.30
C GLY A 81 -0.07 -11.18 1.88
N LEU A 82 0.59 -10.03 1.75
CA LEU A 82 1.08 -9.54 0.45
C LEU A 82 2.19 -10.43 -0.13
N ALA A 83 3.07 -10.98 0.71
CA ALA A 83 4.07 -11.96 0.26
C ALA A 83 3.42 -13.27 -0.20
N ASP A 84 2.35 -13.75 0.47
CA ASP A 84 1.56 -14.89 -0.01
C ASP A 84 0.93 -14.57 -1.39
N TRP A 85 0.36 -13.36 -1.54
CA TRP A 85 -0.22 -12.91 -2.80
C TRP A 85 0.81 -12.86 -3.93
N TRP A 86 2.00 -12.34 -3.64
CA TRP A 86 3.12 -12.30 -4.57
C TRP A 86 3.55 -13.72 -5.01
N MET A 87 3.59 -14.69 -4.08
CA MET A 87 3.86 -16.09 -4.41
C MET A 87 2.76 -16.74 -5.26
N TRP A 88 1.48 -16.43 -5.03
CA TRP A 88 0.39 -16.94 -5.87
C TRP A 88 0.46 -16.47 -7.32
N ARG A 89 1.08 -15.32 -7.57
CA ARG A 89 1.41 -14.88 -8.94
C ARG A 89 2.60 -15.63 -9.56
N GLY A 90 3.19 -16.59 -8.85
CA GLY A 90 4.33 -17.37 -9.30
C GLY A 90 5.65 -16.60 -9.28
N ARG A 91 5.80 -15.62 -8.37
CA ARG A 91 6.99 -14.76 -8.29
C ARG A 91 8.08 -15.26 -7.35
N GLY A 92 7.79 -16.24 -6.49
CA GLY A 92 8.79 -16.90 -5.66
C GLY A 92 8.36 -18.27 -5.16
N GLU A 93 9.29 -18.99 -4.54
CA GLU A 93 9.11 -20.36 -4.05
C GLU A 93 9.73 -20.57 -2.66
N GLY A 94 8.96 -21.21 -1.77
CA GLY A 94 9.41 -21.60 -0.44
C GLY A 94 9.42 -20.47 0.61
N GLU A 95 9.65 -20.85 1.86
CA GLU A 95 9.52 -19.96 3.03
C GLU A 95 10.61 -18.88 3.09
N VAL A 96 11.79 -19.12 2.51
CA VAL A 96 12.91 -18.17 2.56
C VAL A 96 12.61 -16.94 1.69
N GLU A 97 12.18 -17.14 0.44
CA GLU A 97 11.81 -16.03 -0.44
C GLU A 97 10.58 -15.31 0.07
N HIS A 98 9.61 -16.04 0.61
CA HIS A 98 8.46 -15.47 1.29
C HIS A 98 8.88 -14.52 2.42
N ALA A 99 9.75 -14.97 3.33
CA ALA A 99 10.21 -14.16 4.46
C ALA A 99 11.00 -12.92 4.02
N VAL A 100 11.85 -13.06 2.99
CA VAL A 100 12.58 -11.91 2.41
C VAL A 100 11.60 -10.90 1.82
N LYS A 101 10.61 -11.36 1.04
CA LYS A 101 9.61 -10.48 0.43
C LYS A 101 8.72 -9.82 1.48
N ALA A 102 8.28 -10.55 2.50
CA ALA A 102 7.51 -9.98 3.60
C ALA A 102 8.31 -8.90 4.35
N SER A 103 9.60 -9.11 4.60
CA SER A 103 10.46 -8.11 5.25
C SER A 103 10.69 -6.87 4.38
N GLU A 104 10.78 -7.03 3.06
CA GLU A 104 10.87 -5.91 2.12
C GLU A 104 9.57 -5.11 2.11
N LEU A 105 8.42 -5.78 1.96
CA LEU A 105 7.10 -5.13 1.90
C LEU A 105 6.74 -4.42 3.20
N LEU A 106 7.17 -4.96 4.35
CA LEU A 106 6.97 -4.34 5.66
C LEU A 106 7.53 -2.91 5.72
N GLY A 107 8.62 -2.62 5.00
CA GLY A 107 9.23 -1.28 4.96
C GLY A 107 8.36 -0.20 4.31
N TYR A 108 7.29 -0.58 3.60
CA TYR A 108 6.38 0.35 2.94
C TYR A 108 5.09 0.60 3.71
N LEU A 109 4.71 -0.31 4.61
CA LEU A 109 3.38 -0.31 5.21
C LEU A 109 3.25 0.74 6.31
N ALA A 110 2.18 1.51 6.24
CA ALA A 110 1.77 2.40 7.30
C ALA A 110 1.24 1.60 8.50
N HIS A 111 1.67 1.98 9.70
CA HIS A 111 1.14 1.49 10.97
C HIS A 111 0.39 2.62 11.65
N ASP A 112 -0.54 2.28 12.55
CA ASP A 112 -1.24 3.28 13.36
C ASP A 112 -0.23 3.97 14.28
N GLN A 113 -0.07 5.28 14.11
CA GLN A 113 0.77 6.15 14.94
C GLN A 113 -0.09 6.89 15.96
N ASP A 114 0.48 7.12 17.15
CA ASP A 114 -0.10 8.04 18.12
C ASP A 114 0.11 9.48 17.62
N PRO A 115 -0.95 10.31 17.49
CA PRO A 115 -0.81 11.71 17.10
C PRO A 115 0.17 12.51 17.97
N GLU A 116 0.35 12.13 19.24
CA GLU A 116 1.31 12.77 20.15
C GLU A 116 2.77 12.39 19.85
N GLU A 117 3.00 11.28 19.13
CA GLU A 117 4.31 10.80 18.70
C GLU A 117 4.67 11.23 17.27
N ILE A 118 3.74 11.88 16.55
CA ILE A 118 4.03 12.48 15.24
C ILE A 118 4.90 13.71 15.49
N GLU A 119 6.21 13.51 15.49
CA GLU A 119 7.18 14.60 15.41
C GLU A 119 7.02 15.26 14.02
N LEU A 120 6.15 16.28 13.94
CA LEU A 120 6.26 17.30 12.91
C LEU A 120 7.55 18.04 13.22
N ASP A 121 8.67 17.51 12.73
CA ASP A 121 9.94 18.19 12.85
C ASP A 121 9.90 19.41 11.92
N ASP A 122 9.31 20.50 12.43
CA ASP A 122 9.20 21.81 11.79
C ASP A 122 10.59 22.40 11.45
N GLU A 123 11.68 21.75 11.89
CA GLU A 123 13.06 22.16 11.71
C GLU A 123 13.96 21.09 11.05
N GLU A 124 13.46 19.89 10.71
CA GLU A 124 14.26 18.95 9.92
C GLU A 124 14.43 19.54 8.52
N ASN A 125 15.67 19.60 8.06
CA ASN A 125 16.05 20.16 6.77
C ASN A 125 15.17 19.55 5.65
N VAL A 126 14.16 20.29 5.21
CA VAL A 126 13.23 19.98 4.08
C VAL A 126 13.95 19.74 2.73
N VAL A 127 15.27 19.65 2.75
CA VAL A 127 16.17 19.47 1.61
C VAL A 127 16.62 18.02 1.42
N ASP A 128 16.23 17.06 2.28
CA ASP A 128 16.59 15.64 2.12
C ASP A 128 15.42 14.64 2.38
N LEU A 129 14.18 15.13 2.48
CA LEU A 129 13.02 14.23 2.45
C LEU A 129 12.88 13.64 1.05
N ASP A 130 12.84 12.32 0.97
CA ASP A 130 12.58 11.62 -0.28
C ASP A 130 11.12 11.92 -0.73
N ASP A 131 10.89 12.03 -2.03
CA ASP A 131 9.54 12.28 -2.57
C ASP A 131 8.53 11.21 -2.11
N ALA A 132 8.98 9.98 -1.82
CA ALA A 132 8.14 8.91 -1.27
C ALA A 132 7.75 9.10 0.21
N ASP A 133 8.44 9.97 0.93
CA ASP A 133 8.10 10.35 2.30
C ASP A 133 7.10 11.51 2.33
N VAL A 134 7.01 12.26 1.24
CA VAL A 134 6.09 13.41 1.08
C VAL A 134 4.82 13.04 0.33
N PHE A 135 4.90 12.20 -0.72
CA PHE A 135 3.77 11.88 -1.60
C PHE A 135 3.53 10.37 -1.69
N VAL A 136 2.33 9.94 -1.31
CA VAL A 136 1.97 8.53 -1.23
C VAL A 136 1.93 7.85 -2.60
N GLU A 137 1.66 8.58 -3.68
CA GLU A 137 1.72 8.07 -5.05
C GLU A 137 3.12 7.61 -5.44
N VAL A 138 4.17 8.30 -4.97
CA VAL A 138 5.57 7.92 -5.19
C VAL A 138 5.91 6.68 -4.36
N LYS A 139 5.46 6.64 -3.09
CA LYS A 139 5.57 5.46 -2.23
C LYS A 139 4.83 4.25 -2.82
N ALA A 140 3.64 4.47 -3.37
CA ALA A 140 2.84 3.45 -4.04
C ALA A 140 3.57 2.92 -5.28
N ALA A 141 4.13 3.78 -6.13
CA ALA A 141 4.90 3.35 -7.29
C ALA A 141 6.06 2.41 -6.89
N ARG A 142 6.85 2.78 -5.87
CA ARG A 142 7.96 1.95 -5.36
C ARG A 142 7.48 0.65 -4.71
N PHE A 143 6.38 0.69 -3.97
CA PHE A 143 5.74 -0.49 -3.41
C PHE A 143 5.30 -1.46 -4.52
N LEU A 144 4.74 -0.94 -5.62
CA LEU A 144 4.35 -1.76 -6.77
C LEU A 144 5.57 -2.38 -7.47
N GLU A 145 6.68 -1.65 -7.60
CA GLU A 145 7.94 -2.21 -8.07
C GLU A 145 8.43 -3.36 -7.17
N ALA A 146 8.39 -3.18 -5.84
CA ALA A 146 8.75 -4.22 -4.88
C ALA A 146 7.86 -5.48 -4.99
N LEU A 147 6.63 -5.34 -5.48
CA LEU A 147 5.71 -6.46 -5.79
C LEU A 147 5.90 -7.08 -7.19
N ASP A 148 6.92 -6.66 -7.93
CA ASP A 148 7.13 -7.02 -9.34
C ASP A 148 5.88 -6.73 -10.20
N LEU A 149 5.25 -5.57 -9.96
CA LEU A 149 4.12 -5.08 -10.73
C LEU A 149 4.57 -4.00 -11.72
N PRO A 150 3.96 -3.92 -12.92
CA PRO A 150 4.15 -2.77 -13.77
C PRO A 150 3.61 -1.52 -13.05
N ILE A 151 4.28 -0.38 -13.18
CA ILE A 151 3.77 0.88 -12.63
C ILE A 151 2.68 1.41 -13.57
N PRO A 152 1.47 1.74 -13.07
CA PRO A 152 0.47 2.47 -13.85
C PRO A 152 1.04 3.76 -14.44
N GLU A 153 0.75 4.05 -15.72
CA GLU A 153 1.18 5.30 -16.37
C GLU A 153 0.64 6.56 -15.63
N PHE A 154 -0.43 6.40 -14.85
CA PHE A 154 -1.07 7.46 -14.07
C PHE A 154 -0.26 7.91 -12.83
N PHE A 155 0.85 7.23 -12.49
CA PHE A 155 1.79 7.66 -11.44
C PHE A 155 2.95 8.51 -11.94
N SER A 156 3.02 8.79 -13.25
CA SER A 156 4.18 9.41 -13.91
C SER A 156 3.99 10.88 -14.32
N ASP A 157 2.96 11.58 -13.81
CA ASP A 157 2.64 12.98 -14.17
C ASP A 157 2.77 13.93 -12.98
#